data_AF-A0AAV5TE13-F1
#
_entry.id   AF-A0AAV5TE13-F1
#
_cell.length_a   1.000
_cell.length_b   1.000
_cell.length_c   1.000
_cell.angle_alpha   90.00
_cell.angle_beta   90.00
_cell.angle_gamma   90.00
#
_symmetry.space_group_name_H-M   'P 1'
#
loop_
_entity.id
_entity.type
_entity.pdbx_description
1 polymer ?
#
loop_
_entity_poly.entity_id
_entity_poly.type
_entity_poly.pdbx_seq_one_letter_code
_entity_poly.pdbx_strand_id
1 'polypeptide(L)'
;SSSSSSSTEKPNEMPITPDSDTNGEATEASTVPKTLTKSIIETIRCHHRTLCIMRRTAELQLRGVHMNPFEAELEEYEIVPCTYQIMNEATRIMITGLFEFAPLVFPEFKDLPTTDKWLLIRNYQKSFHFLDAHMRQQRRCEPGTTWFFGSYTTSMSADLVDIYFSDCPDQQNVTEAASTLRQCIQENHSKLQKHLKHLLVTEDEFLVLMGISFWSVENVEHSDTLLALASRYRSELLSELSAKYKETIGVEQGTIRIGQLFCMMQTFKKCEMNMKWEYEVYRMLNVFDENTFMYSMQLHRADIESSSGSLQKSLDVGRHCR
;
A
#
# COMPACT_ATOMS: atom_id res chain seq x y z
N SER A 1 -12.25 29.65 45.16
CA SER A 1 -11.92 29.54 46.59
C SER A 1 -12.79 28.48 47.22
N SER A 2 -12.35 27.22 47.20
CA SER A 2 -12.97 26.11 47.95
C SER A 2 -11.92 25.01 48.08
N SER A 3 -11.31 24.96 49.25
CA SER A 3 -10.30 24.00 49.67
C SER A 3 -10.96 22.72 50.16
N SER A 4 -10.56 21.57 49.64
CA SER A 4 -10.88 20.25 50.21
C SER A 4 -9.63 19.38 50.22
N SER A 5 -9.11 19.23 51.43
CA SER A 5 -8.02 18.36 51.87
C SER A 5 -8.52 16.94 52.16
N SER A 6 -7.82 15.91 51.68
CA SER A 6 -7.88 14.55 52.26
C SER A 6 -6.57 13.83 51.89
N SER A 7 -5.62 13.76 52.83
CA SER A 7 -5.39 12.63 53.74
C SER A 7 -4.57 11.51 53.07
N THR A 8 -3.27 11.61 53.31
CA THR A 8 -2.19 10.70 52.92
C THR A 8 -2.19 9.48 53.85
N GLU A 9 -2.57 8.31 53.35
CA GLU A 9 -2.36 7.03 54.05
C GLU A 9 -1.08 6.36 53.52
N LYS A 10 -0.13 6.12 54.44
CA LYS A 10 1.10 5.35 54.23
C LYS A 10 0.81 3.87 54.48
N PRO A 11 1.20 2.94 53.58
CA PRO A 11 1.26 1.52 53.91
C PRO A 11 2.63 1.13 54.46
N ASN A 12 2.59 0.71 55.73
CA ASN A 12 3.38 -0.30 56.42
C ASN A 12 4.58 -0.94 55.68
N GLU A 13 5.79 -0.66 56.15
CA GLU A 13 7.00 -1.43 55.85
C GLU A 13 7.01 -2.73 56.66
N MET A 14 7.16 -3.87 55.98
CA MET A 14 7.47 -5.16 56.61
C MET A 14 8.99 -5.38 56.70
N PRO A 15 9.49 -6.12 57.71
CA PRO A 15 10.90 -6.41 57.86
C PRO A 15 11.36 -7.48 56.86
N ILE A 16 12.39 -7.16 56.09
CA ILE A 16 13.12 -8.10 55.22
C ILE A 16 14.19 -8.79 56.08
N THR A 17 14.08 -10.11 56.22
CA THR A 17 15.11 -10.98 56.80
C THR A 17 16.24 -11.24 55.79
N PRO A 18 17.51 -11.29 56.22
CA PRO A 18 18.64 -11.61 55.35
C PRO A 18 18.92 -13.13 55.29
N ASP A 19 19.68 -13.48 54.26
CA ASP A 19 20.51 -14.68 54.08
C ASP A 19 19.85 -16.00 53.67
N SER A 20 20.07 -16.35 52.40
CA SER A 20 20.54 -17.70 52.05
C SER A 20 21.44 -17.62 50.82
N ASP A 21 22.75 -17.62 51.08
CA ASP A 21 23.80 -17.87 50.11
C ASP A 21 23.56 -19.21 49.41
N THR A 22 23.22 -19.15 48.13
CA THR A 22 23.18 -20.33 47.26
C THR A 22 24.26 -20.16 46.20
N ASN A 23 25.44 -20.68 46.50
CA ASN A 23 26.47 -21.01 45.52
C ASN A 23 25.90 -22.01 44.51
N GLY A 24 25.78 -21.60 43.25
CA GLY A 24 25.30 -22.45 42.16
C GLY A 24 25.95 -22.07 40.84
N GLU A 25 27.00 -22.80 40.50
CA GLU A 25 27.54 -23.09 39.16
C GLU A 25 27.35 -22.05 38.05
N ALA A 26 28.43 -21.34 37.75
CA ALA A 26 28.62 -20.60 36.50
C ALA A 26 28.55 -21.56 35.31
N THR A 27 27.34 -21.82 34.84
CA THR A 27 27.09 -22.46 33.55
C THR A 27 27.45 -21.43 32.49
N GLU A 28 28.58 -21.62 31.81
CA GLU A 28 28.98 -20.84 30.65
C GLU A 28 27.86 -20.87 29.62
N ALA A 29 27.07 -19.78 29.60
CA ALA A 29 26.02 -19.56 28.64
C ALA A 29 26.67 -19.44 27.26
N SER A 30 26.63 -20.55 26.51
CA SER A 30 26.94 -20.60 25.09
C SER A 30 26.08 -19.57 24.37
N THR A 31 26.67 -18.42 24.09
CA THR A 31 26.07 -17.32 23.34
C THR A 31 25.96 -17.75 21.88
N VAL A 32 24.92 -18.51 21.57
CA VAL A 32 24.49 -18.74 20.19
C VAL A 32 24.35 -17.36 19.55
N PRO A 33 25.08 -17.08 18.44
CA PRO A 33 24.98 -15.79 17.78
C PRO A 33 23.51 -15.56 17.42
N LYS A 34 22.89 -14.55 18.04
CA LYS A 34 21.56 -14.08 17.63
C LYS A 34 21.70 -13.69 16.16
N THR A 35 21.24 -14.57 15.26
CA THR A 35 21.12 -14.25 13.84
C THR A 35 20.28 -12.99 13.77
N LEU A 36 20.91 -11.90 13.34
CA LEU A 36 20.29 -10.58 13.27
C LEU A 36 19.07 -10.72 12.35
N THR A 37 17.87 -10.79 12.94
CA THR A 37 16.64 -10.91 12.17
C THR A 37 16.55 -9.68 11.28
N LYS A 38 16.54 -9.89 9.97
CA LYS A 38 16.46 -8.80 8.99
C LYS A 38 15.15 -8.04 9.21
N SER A 39 15.24 -6.72 9.34
CA SER A 39 14.07 -5.83 9.46
C SER A 39 13.06 -6.08 8.33
N ILE A 40 11.78 -6.22 8.67
CA ILE A 40 10.72 -6.40 7.67
C ILE A 40 10.50 -5.08 6.90
N ILE A 41 10.63 -3.94 7.57
CA ILE A 41 10.51 -2.61 6.93
C ILE A 41 11.62 -2.41 5.89
N GLU A 42 12.88 -2.78 6.21
CA GLU A 42 14.00 -2.72 5.25
C GLU A 42 13.81 -3.70 4.08
N THR A 43 13.22 -4.86 4.34
CA THR A 43 12.87 -5.82 3.28
C THR A 43 11.80 -5.23 2.35
N ILE A 44 10.74 -4.61 2.88
CA ILE A 44 9.74 -3.89 2.09
C ILE A 44 10.40 -2.77 1.30
N ARG A 45 11.25 -1.94 1.92
CA ARG A 45 11.97 -0.82 1.27
C ARG A 45 12.76 -1.28 0.06
N CYS A 46 13.60 -2.32 0.25
CA CYS A 46 14.46 -2.85 -0.79
C CYS A 46 13.64 -3.34 -2.01
N HIS A 47 12.61 -4.16 -1.76
CA HIS A 47 11.81 -4.73 -2.84
C HIS A 47 10.80 -3.74 -3.44
N HIS A 48 10.35 -2.75 -2.67
CA HIS A 48 9.54 -1.64 -3.18
C HIS A 48 10.34 -0.82 -4.18
N ARG A 49 11.60 -0.49 -3.88
CA ARG A 49 12.50 0.19 -4.83
C ARG A 49 12.67 -0.60 -6.13
N THR A 50 12.86 -1.92 -6.04
CA THR A 50 12.93 -2.78 -7.23
C THR A 50 11.63 -2.75 -8.04
N LEU A 51 10.49 -2.86 -7.38
CA LEU A 51 9.17 -2.79 -8.02
C LEU A 51 8.96 -1.42 -8.72
N CYS A 52 9.36 -0.33 -8.08
CA CYS A 52 9.32 1.02 -8.63
C CYS A 52 10.14 1.16 -9.93
N ILE A 53 11.38 0.68 -9.92
CA ILE A 53 12.25 0.68 -11.10
C ILE A 53 11.61 -0.14 -12.22
N MET A 54 11.14 -1.35 -11.91
CA MET A 54 10.49 -2.23 -12.88
C MET A 54 9.26 -1.57 -13.52
N ARG A 55 8.36 -0.99 -12.70
CA ARG A 55 7.15 -0.31 -13.18
C ARG A 55 7.51 0.88 -14.07
N ARG A 56 8.43 1.73 -13.63
CA ARG A 56 8.91 2.88 -14.39
C ARG A 56 9.42 2.48 -15.77
N THR A 57 10.32 1.51 -15.83
CA THR A 57 10.94 1.06 -17.08
C THR A 57 9.89 0.49 -18.02
N ALA A 58 9.00 -0.36 -17.51
CA ALA A 58 7.95 -0.98 -18.32
C ALA A 58 6.95 0.06 -18.86
N GLU A 59 6.50 1.00 -18.04
CA GLU A 59 5.55 2.04 -18.47
C GLU A 59 6.17 3.03 -19.48
N LEU A 60 7.45 3.35 -19.38
CA LEU A 60 8.13 4.20 -20.37
C LEU A 60 8.37 3.47 -21.68
N GLN A 61 8.72 2.19 -21.62
CA GLN A 61 8.83 1.36 -22.80
C GLN A 61 7.48 1.25 -23.53
N LEU A 62 6.37 1.13 -22.79
CA LEU A 62 5.01 1.14 -23.35
C LEU A 62 4.73 2.44 -24.13
N ARG A 63 5.30 3.57 -23.69
CA ARG A 63 5.20 4.87 -24.34
C ARG A 63 6.23 5.09 -25.46
N GLY A 64 7.11 4.12 -25.74
CA GLY A 64 8.21 4.27 -26.69
C GLY A 64 9.32 5.22 -26.22
N VAL A 65 9.39 5.52 -24.93
CA VAL A 65 10.42 6.40 -24.34
C VAL A 65 11.63 5.55 -23.96
N HIS A 66 12.75 5.79 -24.63
CA HIS A 66 14.04 5.21 -24.27
C HIS A 66 14.71 6.11 -23.23
N MET A 67 14.88 5.59 -22.01
CA MET A 67 15.52 6.34 -20.94
C MET A 67 17.02 6.03 -20.87
N ASN A 68 17.84 7.07 -20.71
CA ASN A 68 19.23 6.89 -20.33
C ASN A 68 19.32 6.31 -18.91
N PRO A 69 20.14 5.27 -18.64
CA PRO A 69 20.32 4.74 -17.29
C PRO A 69 20.63 5.80 -16.21
N PHE A 70 21.33 6.88 -16.56
CA PHE A 70 21.65 7.97 -15.62
C PHE A 70 20.43 8.83 -15.27
N GLU A 71 19.58 9.17 -16.25
CA GLU A 71 18.32 9.90 -16.04
C GLU A 71 17.34 9.08 -15.19
N ALA A 72 17.45 7.75 -15.26
CA ALA A 72 16.65 6.83 -14.45
C ALA A 72 16.93 6.94 -12.96
N GLU A 73 18.16 7.22 -12.57
CA GLU A 73 18.49 7.36 -11.16
C GLU A 73 17.93 8.67 -10.58
N LEU A 74 17.97 9.75 -11.37
CA LEU A 74 17.50 11.07 -10.97
C LEU A 74 15.97 11.23 -11.02
N GLU A 75 15.27 10.23 -11.56
CA GLU A 75 13.83 10.30 -11.85
C GLU A 75 13.45 11.49 -12.76
N GLU A 76 14.39 11.95 -13.59
CA GLU A 76 14.23 13.07 -14.52
C GLU A 76 13.56 12.62 -15.82
N TYR A 77 12.32 12.16 -15.71
CA TYR A 77 11.49 11.80 -16.86
C TYR A 77 10.17 12.57 -16.85
N GLU A 78 9.66 12.83 -18.06
CA GLU A 78 8.41 13.56 -18.27
C GLU A 78 7.20 12.77 -17.74
N ILE A 79 6.45 13.42 -16.86
CA ILE A 79 5.15 12.95 -16.40
C ILE A 79 4.08 13.50 -17.34
N VAL A 80 3.45 12.61 -18.11
CA VAL A 80 2.39 12.98 -19.07
C VAL A 80 1.01 12.77 -18.48
N PRO A 81 -0.03 13.45 -18.99
CA PRO A 81 -1.41 13.16 -18.60
C PRO A 81 -1.75 11.67 -18.79
N CYS A 82 -2.41 11.08 -17.80
CA CYS A 82 -2.87 9.70 -17.88
C CYS A 82 -4.07 9.60 -18.80
N THR A 83 -4.06 8.62 -19.70
CA THR A 83 -5.21 8.24 -20.52
C THR A 83 -5.80 6.91 -20.03
N TYR A 84 -6.97 6.54 -20.55
CA TYR A 84 -7.69 5.32 -20.21
C TYR A 84 -6.85 4.09 -20.55
N GLN A 85 -6.28 4.03 -21.76
CA GLN A 85 -5.48 2.87 -22.18
C GLN A 85 -4.19 2.77 -21.37
N ILE A 86 -3.50 3.88 -21.14
CA ILE A 86 -2.26 3.89 -20.34
C ILE A 86 -2.55 3.43 -18.90
N MET A 87 -3.65 3.89 -18.31
CA MET A 87 -4.05 3.49 -16.97
C MET A 87 -4.32 1.97 -16.89
N ASN A 88 -5.01 1.43 -17.90
CA ASN A 88 -5.33 0.02 -17.98
C ASN A 88 -4.05 -0.85 -18.07
N GLU A 89 -3.12 -0.48 -18.95
CA GLU A 89 -1.85 -1.18 -19.14
C GLU A 89 -0.89 -1.00 -17.96
N ALA A 90 -0.78 0.21 -17.41
CA ALA A 90 0.00 0.46 -16.19
C ALA A 90 -0.52 -0.37 -15.01
N THR A 91 -1.84 -0.57 -14.91
CA THR A 91 -2.42 -1.46 -13.91
C THR A 91 -1.98 -2.91 -14.14
N ARG A 92 -1.95 -3.42 -15.38
CA ARG A 92 -1.41 -4.77 -15.68
C ARG A 92 0.05 -4.92 -15.26
N ILE A 93 0.88 -3.91 -15.58
CA ILE A 93 2.29 -3.86 -15.18
C ILE A 93 2.42 -3.90 -13.65
N MET A 94 1.64 -3.07 -12.95
CA MET A 94 1.63 -3.02 -11.49
C MET A 94 1.24 -4.37 -10.88
N ILE A 95 0.15 -4.98 -11.33
CA ILE A 95 -0.31 -6.28 -10.81
C ILE A 95 0.74 -7.37 -11.02
N THR A 96 1.34 -7.43 -12.21
CA THR A 96 2.43 -8.37 -12.50
C THR A 96 3.60 -8.16 -11.54
N GLY A 97 4.01 -6.90 -11.35
CA GLY A 97 5.06 -6.57 -10.38
C GLY A 97 4.70 -6.91 -8.94
N LEU A 98 3.44 -6.78 -8.53
CA LEU A 98 2.99 -7.13 -7.18
C LEU A 98 3.07 -8.65 -6.92
N PHE A 99 2.83 -9.49 -7.93
CA PHE A 99 3.01 -10.94 -7.82
C PHE A 99 4.47 -11.35 -7.64
N GLU A 100 5.41 -10.60 -8.20
CA GLU A 100 6.86 -10.81 -8.00
C GLU A 100 7.35 -10.21 -6.68
N PHE A 101 6.80 -9.07 -6.27
CA PHE A 101 7.12 -8.37 -5.03
C PHE A 101 6.69 -9.15 -3.78
N ALA A 102 5.43 -9.63 -3.75
CA ALA A 102 4.85 -10.29 -2.59
C ALA A 102 5.69 -11.46 -2.01
N PRO A 103 6.16 -12.44 -2.80
CA PRO A 103 6.95 -13.57 -2.29
C PRO A 103 8.38 -13.21 -1.87
N LEU A 104 8.88 -12.03 -2.23
CA LEU A 104 10.19 -11.53 -1.79
C LEU A 104 10.12 -10.84 -0.42
N VAL A 105 8.98 -10.20 -0.14
CA VAL A 105 8.71 -9.55 1.15
C VAL A 105 8.09 -10.51 2.16
N PHE A 106 7.17 -11.34 1.70
CA PHE A 106 6.42 -12.29 2.50
C PHE A 106 6.60 -13.71 1.93
N PRO A 107 7.64 -14.45 2.34
CA PRO A 107 8.01 -15.73 1.73
C PRO A 107 6.85 -16.74 1.63
N GLU A 108 6.01 -16.81 2.66
CA GLU A 108 4.84 -17.68 2.80
C GLU A 108 3.76 -17.40 1.76
N PHE A 109 3.80 -16.23 1.11
CA PHE A 109 2.95 -15.95 -0.05
C PHE A 109 3.14 -16.98 -1.15
N LYS A 110 4.34 -17.57 -1.32
CA LYS A 110 4.61 -18.61 -2.33
C LYS A 110 3.74 -19.84 -2.14
N ASP A 111 3.42 -20.18 -0.90
CA ASP A 111 2.72 -21.40 -0.52
C ASP A 111 1.20 -21.24 -0.46
N LEU A 112 0.71 -20.00 -0.54
CA LEU A 112 -0.73 -19.73 -0.57
C LEU A 112 -1.41 -20.31 -1.82
N PRO A 113 -2.68 -20.76 -1.71
CA PRO A 113 -3.51 -21.07 -2.86
C PRO A 113 -3.59 -19.91 -3.85
N THR A 114 -3.69 -20.22 -5.15
CA THR A 114 -3.81 -19.19 -6.20
C THR A 114 -5.00 -18.26 -5.98
N THR A 115 -6.11 -18.77 -5.42
CA THR A 115 -7.28 -17.96 -5.02
C THR A 115 -6.92 -16.89 -4.01
N ASP A 116 -6.17 -17.25 -2.97
CA ASP A 116 -5.79 -16.37 -1.86
C ASP A 116 -4.74 -15.35 -2.32
N LYS A 117 -3.80 -15.76 -3.18
CA LYS A 117 -2.85 -14.84 -3.82
C LYS A 117 -3.58 -13.76 -4.62
N TRP A 118 -4.51 -14.15 -5.47
CA TRP A 118 -5.31 -13.20 -6.25
C TRP A 118 -6.23 -12.33 -5.40
N LEU A 119 -6.75 -12.87 -4.30
CA LEU A 119 -7.53 -12.13 -3.33
C LEU A 119 -6.69 -11.00 -2.71
N LEU A 120 -5.51 -11.33 -2.18
CA LEU A 120 -4.59 -10.36 -1.59
C LEU A 120 -4.20 -9.28 -2.59
N ILE A 121 -3.77 -9.66 -3.79
CA ILE A 121 -3.29 -8.72 -4.81
C ILE A 121 -4.42 -7.77 -5.27
N ARG A 122 -5.65 -8.28 -5.48
CA ARG A 122 -6.81 -7.44 -5.85
C ARG A 122 -7.19 -6.44 -4.77
N ASN A 123 -7.21 -6.88 -3.51
CA ASN A 123 -7.53 -6.01 -2.38
C ASN A 123 -6.42 -4.98 -2.12
N TYR A 124 -5.17 -5.37 -2.35
CA TYR A 124 -4.01 -4.55 -2.06
C TYR A 124 -3.75 -3.46 -3.10
N GLN A 125 -3.90 -3.77 -4.40
CA GLN A 125 -3.39 -2.94 -5.50
C GLN A 125 -3.80 -1.46 -5.43
N LYS A 126 -5.03 -1.16 -5.00
CA LYS A 126 -5.49 0.24 -4.86
C LYS A 126 -4.81 0.96 -3.72
N SER A 127 -4.74 0.30 -2.56
CA SER A 127 -4.08 0.84 -1.38
C SER A 127 -2.59 1.05 -1.67
N PHE A 128 -1.95 0.09 -2.34
CA PHE A 128 -0.59 0.24 -2.85
C PHE A 128 -0.45 1.43 -3.78
N HIS A 129 -1.29 1.53 -4.82
CA HIS A 129 -1.27 2.63 -5.77
C HIS A 129 -1.38 3.98 -5.07
N PHE A 130 -2.32 4.14 -4.12
CA PHE A 130 -2.47 5.38 -3.37
C PHE A 130 -1.26 5.70 -2.50
N LEU A 131 -0.78 4.75 -1.70
CA LEU A 131 0.38 4.97 -0.83
C LEU A 131 1.64 5.32 -1.64
N ASP A 132 1.87 4.58 -2.72
CA ASP A 132 3.01 4.78 -3.62
C ASP A 132 2.92 6.14 -4.34
N ALA A 133 1.76 6.50 -4.89
CA ALA A 133 1.54 7.77 -5.56
C ALA A 133 1.79 8.96 -4.62
N HIS A 134 1.31 8.90 -3.38
CA HIS A 134 1.50 9.99 -2.42
C HIS A 134 2.94 10.09 -1.93
N MET A 135 3.60 8.96 -1.68
CA MET A 135 5.01 8.94 -1.32
C MET A 135 5.88 9.55 -2.44
N ARG A 136 5.58 9.25 -3.70
CA ARG A 136 6.26 9.87 -4.86
C ARG A 136 5.92 11.35 -5.01
N GLN A 137 4.65 11.73 -4.80
CA GLN A 137 4.22 13.13 -4.84
C GLN A 137 4.97 13.98 -3.81
N GLN A 138 5.19 13.49 -2.59
CA GLN A 138 5.96 14.20 -1.58
C GLN A 138 7.43 14.42 -1.98
N ARG A 139 8.02 13.52 -2.78
CA ARG A 139 9.42 13.63 -3.22
C ARG A 139 9.59 14.52 -4.45
N ARG A 140 8.64 14.47 -5.38
CA ARG A 140 8.78 15.07 -6.72
C ARG A 140 8.00 16.36 -6.94
N CYS A 141 6.98 16.62 -6.13
CA CYS A 141 6.05 17.72 -6.40
C CYS A 141 6.21 18.85 -5.38
N GLU A 142 6.06 20.08 -5.85
CA GLU A 142 6.04 21.25 -5.00
C GLU A 142 4.79 21.28 -4.11
N PRO A 143 4.87 21.93 -2.93
CA PRO A 143 3.70 22.15 -2.10
C PRO A 143 2.61 22.91 -2.88
N GLY A 144 1.44 22.29 -3.04
CA GLY A 144 0.28 22.93 -3.69
C GLY A 144 -0.05 22.36 -5.07
N THR A 145 0.74 21.42 -5.59
CA THR A 145 0.38 20.66 -6.79
C THR A 145 -1.03 20.06 -6.68
N THR A 146 -1.85 20.30 -7.72
CA THR A 146 -3.25 19.86 -7.81
C THR A 146 -3.44 18.53 -8.51
N TRP A 147 -2.37 18.00 -9.12
CA TRP A 147 -2.34 16.69 -9.75
C TRP A 147 -1.71 15.63 -8.84
N PHE A 148 -2.00 14.37 -9.11
CA PHE A 148 -1.41 13.20 -8.47
C PHE A 148 -1.00 12.18 -9.53
N PHE A 149 -0.22 11.18 -9.13
CA PHE A 149 0.23 10.15 -10.06
C PHE A 149 -0.92 9.19 -10.42
N GLY A 150 -1.29 9.13 -11.71
CA GLY A 150 -2.23 8.13 -12.24
C GLY A 150 -1.56 6.77 -12.45
N SER A 151 -0.27 6.77 -12.77
CA SER A 151 0.58 5.58 -12.86
C SER A 151 1.98 5.88 -12.34
N TYR A 152 3.00 5.08 -12.66
CA TYR A 152 4.37 5.45 -12.32
C TYR A 152 4.87 6.66 -13.13
N THR A 153 4.36 6.82 -14.35
CA THR A 153 4.87 7.77 -15.35
C THR A 153 3.83 8.77 -15.85
N THR A 154 2.63 8.76 -15.28
CA THR A 154 1.54 9.67 -15.66
C THR A 154 0.95 10.43 -14.48
N SER A 155 0.35 11.58 -14.78
CA SER A 155 -0.39 12.43 -13.86
C SER A 155 -1.89 12.39 -14.12
N MET A 156 -2.67 12.68 -13.09
CA MET A 156 -4.11 12.89 -13.13
C MET A 156 -4.47 14.12 -12.32
N SER A 157 -5.46 14.87 -12.79
CA SER A 157 -6.07 15.98 -12.05
C SER A 157 -7.51 16.17 -12.51
N ALA A 158 -8.26 16.98 -11.76
CA ALA A 158 -9.62 17.37 -12.14
C ALA A 158 -9.67 18.13 -13.48
N ASP A 159 -8.58 18.80 -13.84
CA ASP A 159 -8.47 19.61 -15.07
C ASP A 159 -8.09 18.76 -16.30
N LEU A 160 -7.61 17.52 -16.08
CA LEU A 160 -7.14 16.62 -17.14
C LEU A 160 -8.08 15.43 -17.38
N VAL A 161 -9.27 15.41 -16.79
CA VAL A 161 -10.21 14.27 -16.91
C VAL A 161 -10.71 14.05 -18.34
N ASP A 162 -10.80 15.11 -19.15
CA ASP A 162 -11.23 14.97 -20.55
C ASP A 162 -10.13 14.27 -21.38
N ILE A 163 -8.85 14.49 -21.03
CA ILE A 163 -7.72 13.77 -21.61
C ILE A 163 -7.73 12.30 -21.18
N TYR A 164 -8.13 12.02 -19.93
CA TYR A 164 -8.20 10.65 -19.44
C TYR A 164 -9.08 9.76 -20.33
N PHE A 165 -10.22 10.25 -20.80
CA PHE A 165 -11.13 9.47 -21.63
C PHE A 165 -10.93 9.66 -23.15
N SER A 166 -9.89 10.40 -23.58
CA SER A 166 -9.65 10.70 -24.99
C SER A 166 -9.39 9.47 -25.88
N ASP A 167 -8.92 8.37 -25.28
CA ASP A 167 -8.66 7.08 -25.94
C ASP A 167 -9.60 5.96 -25.45
N CYS A 168 -10.74 6.34 -24.85
CA CYS A 168 -11.80 5.39 -24.51
C CYS A 168 -12.44 4.84 -25.80
N PRO A 169 -12.62 3.50 -25.93
CA PRO A 169 -13.21 2.91 -27.14
C PRO A 169 -14.66 3.38 -27.41
N ASP A 170 -15.46 3.51 -26.36
CA ASP A 170 -16.83 4.06 -26.45
C ASP A 170 -16.81 5.54 -26.05
N GLN A 171 -17.20 6.41 -26.98
CA GLN A 171 -17.23 7.86 -26.81
C GLN A 171 -18.63 8.41 -26.46
N GLN A 172 -19.67 7.57 -26.43
CA GLN A 172 -21.05 8.02 -26.32
C GLN A 172 -21.33 8.79 -25.03
N ASN A 173 -20.81 8.33 -23.89
CA ASN A 173 -21.09 8.88 -22.56
C ASN A 173 -19.84 9.46 -21.87
N VAL A 174 -18.78 9.74 -22.63
CA VAL A 174 -17.48 10.15 -22.07
C VAL A 174 -17.55 11.49 -21.34
N THR A 175 -18.35 12.45 -21.81
CA THR A 175 -18.51 13.75 -21.13
C THR A 175 -19.12 13.59 -19.74
N GLU A 176 -20.09 12.69 -19.58
CA GLU A 176 -20.71 12.41 -18.28
C GLU A 176 -19.72 11.69 -17.36
N ALA A 177 -19.01 10.69 -17.86
CA ALA A 177 -17.96 9.99 -17.11
C ALA A 177 -16.80 10.92 -16.69
N ALA A 178 -16.41 11.86 -17.53
CA ALA A 178 -15.42 12.89 -17.20
C ALA A 178 -15.91 13.80 -16.06
N SER A 179 -17.19 14.16 -16.08
CA SER A 179 -17.82 14.95 -15.01
C SER A 179 -17.80 14.21 -13.67
N THR A 180 -18.19 12.93 -13.64
CA THR A 180 -18.18 12.13 -12.40
C THR A 180 -16.76 11.91 -11.88
N LEU A 181 -15.79 11.60 -12.75
CA LEU A 181 -14.39 11.48 -12.37
C LEU A 181 -13.84 12.78 -11.78
N ARG A 182 -14.18 13.94 -12.39
CA ARG A 182 -13.78 15.26 -11.90
C ARG A 182 -14.25 15.49 -10.47
N GLN A 183 -15.52 15.21 -10.20
CA GLN A 183 -16.09 15.32 -8.86
C GLN A 183 -15.40 14.36 -7.89
N CYS A 184 -15.20 13.10 -8.27
CA CYS A 184 -14.52 12.11 -7.45
C CYS A 184 -13.11 12.57 -7.07
N ILE A 185 -12.32 13.09 -8.02
CA ILE A 185 -10.98 13.63 -7.74
C ILE A 185 -11.05 14.82 -6.77
N GLN A 186 -11.95 15.78 -7.02
CA GLN A 186 -12.08 16.97 -6.17
C GLN A 186 -12.47 16.60 -4.74
N GLU A 187 -13.36 15.63 -4.56
CA GLU A 187 -13.84 15.20 -3.25
C GLU A 187 -12.83 14.37 -2.47
N ASN A 188 -12.10 13.48 -3.15
CA ASN A 188 -11.21 12.51 -2.50
C ASN A 188 -9.78 13.05 -2.39
N HIS A 189 -9.18 13.50 -3.50
CA HIS A 189 -7.77 13.87 -3.53
C HIS A 189 -7.48 15.07 -2.63
N SER A 190 -8.32 16.11 -2.68
CA SER A 190 -8.11 17.32 -1.88
C SER A 190 -8.14 17.07 -0.36
N LYS A 191 -9.05 16.19 0.09
CA LYS A 191 -9.18 15.80 1.51
C LYS A 191 -8.01 14.95 1.95
N LEU A 192 -7.61 13.98 1.13
CA LEU A 192 -6.50 13.09 1.42
C LEU A 192 -5.17 13.85 1.46
N GLN A 193 -4.94 14.74 0.49
CA GLN A 193 -3.74 15.57 0.43
C GLN A 193 -3.63 16.49 1.66
N LYS A 194 -4.74 17.07 2.13
CA LYS A 194 -4.77 17.87 3.36
C LYS A 194 -4.37 17.05 4.60
N HIS A 195 -4.91 15.85 4.75
CA HIS A 195 -4.53 14.97 5.87
C HIS A 195 -3.06 14.57 5.81
N LEU A 196 -2.54 14.19 4.65
CA LEU A 196 -1.14 13.79 4.47
C LEU A 196 -0.16 14.93 4.75
N LYS A 197 -0.47 16.16 4.30
CA LYS A 197 0.32 17.35 4.58
C LYS A 197 0.38 17.65 6.08
N HIS A 198 -0.72 17.46 6.80
CA HIS A 198 -0.77 17.65 8.25
C HIS A 198 0.01 16.57 9.01
N LEU A 199 -0.10 15.31 8.57
CA LEU A 199 0.54 14.20 9.26
C LEU A 199 2.04 14.11 9.01
N LEU A 200 2.58 14.65 7.90
CA LEU A 200 4.01 14.53 7.56
C LEU A 200 4.49 13.08 7.65
N VAL A 201 3.80 12.20 6.91
CA VAL A 201 4.09 10.76 6.93
C VAL A 201 5.50 10.52 6.39
N THR A 202 6.31 9.78 7.15
CA THR A 202 7.68 9.42 6.77
C THR A 202 7.69 8.21 5.82
N GLU A 203 8.80 7.99 5.12
CA GLU A 203 8.94 6.83 4.24
C GLU A 203 8.71 5.50 4.98
N ASP A 204 9.31 5.31 6.16
CA ASP A 204 9.11 4.10 6.97
C ASP A 204 7.65 3.87 7.34
N GLU A 205 6.92 4.95 7.65
CA GLU A 205 5.50 4.87 7.92
C GLU A 205 4.73 4.45 6.67
N PHE A 206 5.02 5.00 5.48
CA PHE A 206 4.42 4.53 4.24
C PHE A 206 4.68 3.04 3.99
N LEU A 207 5.91 2.58 4.21
CA LEU A 207 6.28 1.17 4.01
C LEU A 207 5.53 0.24 4.99
N VAL A 208 5.39 0.65 6.25
CA VAL A 208 4.58 -0.09 7.23
C VAL A 208 3.12 -0.13 6.79
N LEU A 209 2.55 0.99 6.36
CA LEU A 209 1.17 1.04 5.88
C LEU A 209 0.95 0.23 4.62
N MET A 210 1.96 0.15 3.73
CA MET A 210 1.95 -0.75 2.58
C MET A 210 1.90 -2.21 3.04
N GLY A 211 2.72 -2.60 4.02
CA GLY A 211 2.70 -3.96 4.57
C GLY A 211 1.39 -4.31 5.27
N ILE A 212 0.85 -3.40 6.09
CA ILE A 212 -0.45 -3.60 6.77
C ILE A 212 -1.58 -3.68 5.74
N SER A 213 -1.57 -2.82 4.72
CA SER A 213 -2.59 -2.81 3.67
C SER A 213 -2.58 -4.10 2.84
N PHE A 214 -1.41 -4.72 2.64
CA PHE A 214 -1.30 -6.01 1.95
C PHE A 214 -2.06 -7.11 2.71
N TRP A 215 -1.93 -7.11 4.04
CA TRP A 215 -2.55 -8.09 4.95
C TRP A 215 -3.92 -7.66 5.50
N SER A 216 -4.59 -6.68 4.86
CA SER A 216 -5.94 -6.24 5.24
C SER A 216 -7.00 -7.12 4.55
N VAL A 217 -7.37 -8.22 5.21
CA VAL A 217 -8.27 -9.27 4.69
C VAL A 217 -9.65 -9.28 5.34
N GLU A 218 -10.00 -8.25 6.09
CA GLU A 218 -11.16 -8.24 7.02
C GLU A 218 -12.53 -8.36 6.34
N ASN A 219 -12.63 -8.08 5.04
CA ASN A 219 -13.91 -7.97 4.32
C ASN A 219 -14.15 -9.08 3.29
N VAL A 220 -13.38 -10.16 3.32
CA VAL A 220 -13.52 -11.25 2.34
C VAL A 220 -13.44 -12.60 3.03
N GLU A 221 -14.17 -13.59 2.54
CA GLU A 221 -14.03 -14.98 2.98
C GLU A 221 -12.58 -15.43 2.86
N HIS A 222 -12.00 -15.89 3.97
CA HIS A 222 -10.60 -16.23 4.09
C HIS A 222 -10.41 -17.57 4.80
N SER A 223 -9.30 -18.23 4.51
CA SER A 223 -8.85 -19.41 5.26
C SER A 223 -8.27 -18.99 6.62
N ASP A 224 -8.36 -19.87 7.62
CA ASP A 224 -7.74 -19.64 8.94
C ASP A 224 -6.23 -19.44 8.82
N THR A 225 -5.60 -20.12 7.87
CA THR A 225 -4.17 -19.94 7.54
C THR A 225 -3.87 -18.51 7.09
N LEU A 226 -4.70 -17.96 6.20
CA LEU A 226 -4.52 -16.59 5.70
C LEU A 226 -4.69 -15.57 6.83
N LEU A 227 -5.67 -15.75 7.72
CA LEU A 227 -5.86 -14.91 8.90
C LEU A 227 -4.66 -14.94 9.83
N ALA A 228 -4.13 -16.14 10.11
CA ALA A 228 -2.97 -16.30 10.98
C ALA A 228 -1.74 -15.59 10.42
N LEU A 229 -1.50 -15.72 9.10
CA LEU A 229 -0.42 -15.00 8.41
C LEU A 229 -0.63 -13.48 8.48
N ALA A 230 -1.83 -13.01 8.16
CA ALA A 230 -2.17 -11.60 8.18
C ALA A 230 -2.00 -10.99 9.58
N SER A 231 -2.41 -11.70 10.62
CA SER A 231 -2.23 -11.27 12.01
C SER A 231 -0.75 -11.17 12.37
N ARG A 232 0.04 -12.22 12.06
CA ARG A 232 1.46 -12.25 12.38
C ARG A 232 2.23 -11.10 11.73
N TYR A 233 2.09 -10.90 10.42
CA TYR A 233 2.83 -9.84 9.74
C TYR A 233 2.43 -8.43 10.18
N ARG A 234 1.13 -8.20 10.45
CA ARG A 234 0.69 -6.92 11.01
C ARG A 234 1.30 -6.67 12.38
N SER A 235 1.32 -7.68 13.25
CA SER A 235 1.97 -7.59 14.56
C SER A 235 3.48 -7.33 14.44
N GLU A 236 4.17 -8.00 13.53
CA GLU A 236 5.60 -7.81 13.28
C GLU A 236 5.91 -6.38 12.81
N LEU A 237 5.19 -5.88 11.80
CA LEU A 237 5.34 -4.52 11.28
C LEU A 237 5.08 -3.45 12.35
N LEU A 238 4.00 -3.60 13.13
CA LEU A 238 3.65 -2.65 14.18
C LEU A 238 4.64 -2.71 15.35
N SER A 239 5.14 -3.89 15.69
CA SER A 239 6.16 -4.07 16.73
C SER A 239 7.46 -3.38 16.33
N GLU A 240 7.89 -3.54 15.08
CA GLU A 240 9.11 -2.88 14.58
C GLU A 240 8.96 -1.36 14.55
N LEU A 241 7.82 -0.84 14.07
CA LEU A 241 7.53 0.60 14.09
C LEU A 241 7.47 1.15 15.52
N SER A 242 6.83 0.42 16.44
CA SER A 242 6.72 0.81 17.85
C SER A 242 8.09 0.86 18.54
N ALA A 243 8.97 -0.10 18.25
CA ALA A 243 10.34 -0.10 18.75
C ALA A 243 11.10 1.14 18.27
N LYS A 244 11.00 1.46 16.97
CA LYS A 244 11.60 2.67 16.40
C LYS A 244 11.08 3.94 17.07
N TYR A 245 9.77 4.06 17.31
CA TYR A 245 9.22 5.23 17.99
C TYR A 245 9.64 5.32 19.46
N LYS A 246 9.71 4.20 20.17
CA LYS A 246 10.20 4.18 21.55
C LYS A 246 11.61 4.79 21.66
N GLU A 247 12.46 4.54 20.68
CA GLU A 247 13.83 5.07 20.62
C GLU A 247 13.90 6.53 20.17
N THR A 248 12.98 6.98 19.29
CA THR A 248 13.08 8.30 18.63
C THR A 248 12.19 9.38 19.25
N ILE A 249 10.94 9.06 19.57
CA ILE A 249 9.93 10.03 20.06
C ILE A 249 9.29 9.61 21.39
N GLY A 250 9.63 8.42 21.91
CA GLY A 250 9.09 7.86 23.15
C GLY A 250 7.80 7.05 22.95
N VAL A 251 7.45 6.24 23.96
CA VAL A 251 6.34 5.27 23.90
C VAL A 251 4.98 5.95 23.72
N GLU A 252 4.71 7.01 24.48
CA GLU A 252 3.42 7.70 24.46
C GLU A 252 3.17 8.38 23.11
N GLN A 253 4.12 9.20 22.66
CA GLN A 253 4.03 9.88 21.35
C GLN A 253 4.05 8.87 20.20
N GLY A 254 4.81 7.78 20.31
CA GLY A 254 4.79 6.67 19.36
C GLY A 254 3.41 6.03 19.24
N THR A 255 2.73 5.78 20.35
CA THR A 255 1.37 5.21 20.36
C THR A 255 0.36 6.16 19.72
N ILE A 256 0.42 7.45 20.06
CA ILE A 256 -0.41 8.50 19.44
C ILE A 256 -0.17 8.53 17.92
N ARG A 257 1.10 8.45 17.51
CA ARG A 257 1.50 8.48 16.10
C ARG A 257 0.94 7.28 15.34
N ILE A 258 1.04 6.07 15.88
CA ILE A 258 0.44 4.86 15.29
C ILE A 258 -1.07 5.06 15.12
N GLY A 259 -1.76 5.58 16.13
CA GLY A 259 -3.19 5.89 16.05
C GLY A 259 -3.52 6.85 14.89
N GLN A 260 -2.73 7.91 14.71
CA GLN A 260 -2.87 8.84 13.59
C GLN A 260 -2.71 8.15 12.22
N LEU A 261 -1.74 7.23 12.09
CA LEU A 261 -1.53 6.46 10.85
C LEU A 261 -2.73 5.56 10.53
N PHE A 262 -3.36 4.95 11.53
CA PHE A 262 -4.59 4.16 11.33
C PHE A 262 -5.80 5.02 10.92
N CYS A 263 -5.97 6.21 11.50
CA CYS A 263 -6.99 7.16 11.06
C CYS A 263 -6.79 7.55 9.58
N MET A 264 -5.54 7.70 9.15
CA MET A 264 -5.22 7.95 7.76
C MET A 264 -5.53 6.73 6.87
N MET A 265 -5.22 5.51 7.30
CA MET A 265 -5.62 4.30 6.57
C MET A 265 -7.13 4.22 6.35
N GLN A 266 -7.94 4.60 7.35
CA GLN A 266 -9.39 4.66 7.20
C GLN A 266 -9.79 5.68 6.11
N THR A 267 -9.08 6.79 5.99
CA THR A 267 -9.29 7.76 4.91
C THR A 267 -8.98 7.14 3.54
N PHE A 268 -7.88 6.41 3.40
CA PHE A 268 -7.57 5.68 2.17
C PHE A 268 -8.65 4.64 1.84
N LYS A 269 -9.14 3.88 2.83
CA LYS A 269 -10.21 2.90 2.64
C LYS A 269 -11.52 3.56 2.18
N LYS A 270 -11.84 4.74 2.71
CA LYS A 270 -12.99 5.52 2.23
C LYS A 270 -12.82 5.93 0.76
N CYS A 271 -11.65 6.42 0.37
CA CYS A 271 -11.36 6.73 -1.04
C CYS A 271 -11.44 5.48 -1.92
N GLU A 272 -10.94 4.34 -1.44
CA GLU A 272 -11.03 3.05 -2.12
C GLU A 272 -12.49 2.63 -2.38
N MET A 273 -13.36 2.76 -1.37
CA MET A 273 -14.79 2.48 -1.49
C MET A 273 -15.48 3.42 -2.47
N ASN A 274 -15.21 4.72 -2.41
CA ASN A 274 -15.75 5.69 -3.37
C ASN A 274 -15.35 5.32 -4.80
N MET A 275 -14.09 4.97 -5.04
CA MET A 275 -13.64 4.52 -6.35
C MET A 275 -14.32 3.23 -6.82
N LYS A 276 -14.70 2.31 -5.92
CA LYS A 276 -15.48 1.12 -6.32
C LYS A 276 -16.86 1.52 -6.89
N TRP A 277 -17.51 2.50 -6.26
CA TRP A 277 -18.78 3.03 -6.79
C TRP A 277 -18.62 3.71 -8.14
N GLU A 278 -17.57 4.52 -8.32
CA GLU A 278 -17.28 5.17 -9.61
C GLU A 278 -17.09 4.15 -10.74
N TYR A 279 -16.42 3.02 -10.46
CA TYR A 279 -16.25 1.95 -11.44
C TYR A 279 -17.58 1.34 -11.90
N GLU A 280 -18.56 1.19 -11.02
CA GLU A 280 -19.91 0.76 -11.42
C GLU A 280 -20.63 1.84 -12.24
N VAL A 281 -20.44 3.11 -11.92
CA VAL A 281 -20.98 4.22 -12.72
C VAL A 281 -20.40 4.20 -14.14
N TYR A 282 -19.08 4.05 -14.29
CA TYR A 282 -18.45 3.96 -15.62
C TYR A 282 -18.93 2.74 -16.40
N ARG A 283 -19.22 1.62 -15.74
CA ARG A 283 -19.85 0.46 -16.39
C ARG A 283 -21.26 0.79 -16.88
N MET A 284 -22.09 1.44 -16.05
CA MET A 284 -23.44 1.84 -16.46
C MET A 284 -23.44 2.84 -17.62
N LEU A 285 -22.40 3.66 -17.73
CA LEU A 285 -22.19 4.59 -18.84
C LEU A 285 -21.55 3.91 -20.08
N ASN A 286 -21.34 2.60 -20.08
CA ASN A 286 -20.66 1.83 -21.14
C ASN A 286 -19.21 2.28 -21.42
N VAL A 287 -18.59 3.02 -20.50
CA VAL A 287 -17.20 3.44 -20.61
C VAL A 287 -16.28 2.28 -20.18
N PHE A 288 -16.72 1.49 -19.20
CA PHE A 288 -16.03 0.29 -18.72
C PHE A 288 -16.83 -0.96 -19.09
N ASP A 289 -16.14 -2.00 -19.52
CA ASP A 289 -16.72 -3.32 -19.80
C ASP A 289 -15.94 -4.43 -19.07
N GLU A 290 -16.32 -5.69 -19.29
CA GLU A 290 -15.65 -6.84 -18.72
C GLU A 290 -14.19 -7.02 -19.22
N ASN A 291 -13.85 -6.39 -20.35
CA ASN A 291 -12.50 -6.43 -20.93
C ASN A 291 -11.60 -5.31 -20.36
N THR A 292 -12.17 -4.27 -19.76
CA THR A 292 -11.45 -3.25 -19.01
C THR A 292 -10.76 -3.90 -17.81
N PHE A 293 -9.45 -4.11 -17.90
CA PHE A 293 -8.70 -4.82 -16.87
C PHE A 293 -8.82 -4.16 -15.50
N MET A 294 -8.71 -2.83 -15.43
CA MET A 294 -8.91 -2.08 -14.19
C MET A 294 -10.28 -2.35 -13.53
N TYR A 295 -11.33 -2.48 -14.34
CA TYR A 295 -12.67 -2.84 -13.87
C TYR A 295 -12.76 -4.29 -13.42
N SER A 296 -12.20 -5.23 -14.20
CA SER A 296 -12.18 -6.66 -13.85
C SER A 296 -11.52 -6.92 -12.49
N MET A 297 -10.57 -6.08 -12.08
CA MET A 297 -9.91 -6.15 -10.77
C MET A 297 -10.82 -5.77 -9.60
N GLN A 298 -12.00 -5.20 -9.86
CA GLN A 298 -13.01 -4.83 -8.86
C GLN A 298 -14.00 -5.95 -8.56
N LEU A 299 -14.14 -6.91 -9.48
CA LEU A 299 -15.14 -7.95 -9.40
C LEU A 299 -14.72 -9.02 -8.37
N HIS A 300 -15.60 -9.28 -7.39
CA HIS A 300 -15.46 -10.43 -6.50
C HIS A 300 -15.78 -11.72 -7.28
N ARG A 301 -14.97 -12.75 -7.07
CA ARG A 301 -14.63 -13.83 -8.02
C ARG A 301 -15.70 -14.93 -8.19
N ALA A 302 -17.00 -14.64 -8.16
CA ALA A 302 -17.98 -15.68 -8.48
C ALA A 302 -17.93 -16.10 -9.97
N ASP A 303 -17.48 -15.22 -10.88
CA ASP A 303 -17.73 -15.42 -12.33
C ASP A 303 -16.49 -15.66 -13.22
N ILE A 304 -15.27 -15.72 -12.67
CA ILE A 304 -14.01 -15.70 -13.46
C ILE A 304 -13.47 -17.10 -13.82
N GLU A 305 -14.14 -18.19 -13.45
CA GLU A 305 -13.71 -19.54 -13.86
C GLU A 305 -13.65 -19.69 -15.39
N SER A 306 -14.39 -18.87 -16.16
CA SER A 306 -14.37 -18.82 -17.63
C SER A 306 -13.20 -18.04 -18.25
N SER A 307 -12.63 -17.03 -17.57
CA SER A 307 -11.62 -16.11 -18.13
C SER A 307 -10.19 -16.38 -17.64
N SER A 308 -10.03 -17.23 -16.62
CA SER A 308 -8.73 -17.59 -16.03
C SER A 308 -7.73 -18.17 -17.05
N GLY A 309 -8.22 -18.79 -18.12
CA GLY A 309 -7.39 -19.35 -19.18
C GLY A 309 -6.58 -18.33 -20.00
N SER A 310 -6.98 -17.05 -20.09
CA SER A 310 -6.24 -16.03 -20.86
C SER A 310 -5.23 -15.27 -20.00
N LEU A 311 -5.58 -14.97 -18.75
CA LEU A 311 -4.71 -14.27 -17.80
C LEU A 311 -3.58 -15.16 -17.28
N GLN A 312 -3.86 -16.43 -17.02
CA GLN A 312 -2.83 -17.42 -16.70
C GLN A 312 -1.87 -17.60 -17.88
N LYS A 313 -2.38 -17.66 -19.12
CA LYS A 313 -1.54 -17.68 -20.33
C LYS A 313 -0.65 -16.45 -20.46
N SER A 314 -1.15 -15.24 -20.16
CA SER A 314 -0.32 -14.03 -20.20
C SER A 314 0.81 -14.03 -19.15
N LEU A 315 0.57 -14.61 -17.98
CA LEU A 315 1.59 -14.78 -16.94
C LEU A 315 2.58 -15.92 -17.26
N ASP A 316 2.10 -17.01 -17.87
CA ASP A 316 2.92 -18.16 -18.24
C ASP A 316 3.79 -17.91 -19.49
N VAL A 317 3.32 -17.09 -20.44
CA VAL A 317 4.11 -16.64 -21.61
C VAL A 317 5.33 -15.83 -21.17
N GLY A 318 5.23 -15.07 -20.06
CA GLY A 318 6.37 -14.36 -19.47
C GLY A 318 7.45 -15.28 -18.88
N ARG A 319 7.13 -16.55 -18.56
CA ARG A 319 8.09 -17.51 -17.99
C ARG A 319 8.87 -18.31 -19.03
N HIS A 320 8.40 -18.39 -20.28
CA HIS A 320 9.07 -19.15 -21.35
C HIS A 320 10.13 -18.36 -22.13
N CYS A 321 10.36 -17.09 -21.78
CA CYS A 321 11.38 -16.24 -22.39
C CYS A 321 12.58 -15.93 -21.46
N ARG A 322 12.83 -16.75 -20.43
CA ARG A 322 14.05 -16.66 -19.60
C ARG A 322 14.91 -17.91 -19.74
#